data_AF-A0A1G0YNT5-F1
#
_entry.id   AF-A0A1G0YNT5-F1
#
_cell.length_a   1.000
_cell.length_b   1.000
_cell.length_c   1.000
_cell.angle_alpha   90.00
_cell.angle_beta   90.00
_cell.angle_gamma   90.00
#
_symmetry.space_group_name_H-M   'P 1'
#
loop_
_entity.id
_entity.type
_entity.pdbx_description
1 polymer ?
#
loop_
_entity_poly.entity_id
_entity_poly.type
_entity_poly.pdbx_seq_one_letter_code
_entity_poly.pdbx_strand_id
1 'polypeptide(L)'
;MIRIVLLLILSAVCFRLGAEDNKALPMISKVLNLYLEDKAGEAQWEAMENIKKAEEKGASKTEILLLKYLGNASDAKEWNIYFAAEKSPSLVPFISLCIFVRKAAMEKELDALDLEICVNNYLADAKAFKSKETDIWNPKAELWKKWAAGNMKYVDGLPPLLNRKSRKFETSGTAVKPSVAVDFYNMSLSDFKQSRKPFSARPRPAGMDFDPKALQKYIDTLPSKELKVAEARRCNYLNKTKKYIIRLLERSPYTGEIKLKNASIKGTVTMANENVLRISNGNSQKNKNCKWDDLAFEQYINFFNFYGNQRAEISGGSVSREESKHFAAEDFLLLAVLCDWYGRYDDAIKYLKRAIDLSPKIKDEAYSIIAAF
;
A
#
# COMPACT_ATOMS: atom_id res chain seq x y z
N MET A 1 -11.53 2.38 -21.82
CA MET A 1 -11.68 1.65 -23.10
C MET A 1 -10.79 2.20 -24.21
N ILE A 2 -10.85 3.49 -24.58
CA ILE A 2 -10.04 4.08 -25.68
C ILE A 2 -8.51 3.93 -25.51
N ARG A 3 -7.99 3.91 -24.27
CA ARG A 3 -6.55 3.74 -24.00
C ARG A 3 -6.02 2.31 -24.12
N ILE A 4 -6.87 1.29 -23.96
CA ILE A 4 -6.47 -0.12 -24.13
C ILE A 4 -6.26 -0.43 -25.63
N VAL A 5 -7.03 0.23 -26.50
CA VAL A 5 -6.90 0.11 -27.96
C VAL A 5 -5.59 0.72 -28.46
N LEU A 6 -5.10 1.79 -27.83
CA LEU A 6 -3.83 2.43 -28.20
C LEU A 6 -2.60 1.56 -27.89
N LEU A 7 -2.63 0.77 -26.81
CA LEU A 7 -1.55 -0.16 -26.47
C LEU A 7 -1.44 -1.32 -27.48
N LEU A 8 -2.57 -1.80 -28.01
CA LEU A 8 -2.60 -2.87 -29.03
C LEU A 8 -2.06 -2.41 -30.39
N ILE A 9 -2.13 -1.11 -30.71
CA ILE A 9 -1.65 -0.58 -32.00
C ILE A 9 -0.14 -0.29 -31.96
N LEU A 10 0.41 0.07 -30.80
CA LEU A 10 1.83 0.39 -30.65
C LEU A 10 2.74 -0.86 -30.65
N SER A 11 2.26 -2.02 -30.21
CA SER A 11 3.07 -3.26 -30.18
C SER A 11 3.49 -3.75 -31.58
N ALA A 12 2.70 -3.45 -32.62
CA ALA A 12 3.01 -3.85 -33.99
C ALA A 12 4.14 -3.03 -34.65
N VAL A 13 4.45 -1.82 -34.15
CA VAL A 13 5.36 -0.86 -34.82
C VAL A 13 6.80 -0.93 -34.30
N CYS A 14 7.06 -1.51 -33.12
CA CYS A 14 8.38 -1.47 -32.48
C CYS A 14 9.35 -2.63 -32.88
N PHE A 15 9.09 -3.35 -33.97
CA PHE A 15 9.68 -4.67 -34.25
C PHE A 15 11.16 -4.72 -34.72
N ARG A 16 11.98 -3.68 -34.55
CA ARG A 16 13.39 -3.68 -35.03
C ARG A 16 14.42 -3.02 -34.11
N LEU A 17 14.22 -3.06 -32.80
CA LEU A 17 15.27 -2.68 -31.86
C LEU A 17 15.91 -3.94 -31.29
N GLY A 18 17.24 -4.05 -31.45
CA GLY A 18 18.02 -5.21 -31.00
C GLY A 18 17.79 -5.50 -29.52
N ALA A 19 18.03 -6.76 -29.13
CA ALA A 19 17.89 -7.19 -27.74
C ALA A 19 18.78 -6.32 -26.83
N GLU A 20 18.18 -5.30 -26.21
CA GLU A 20 18.80 -4.61 -25.10
C GLU A 20 19.09 -5.66 -24.02
N ASP A 21 20.31 -5.63 -23.51
CA ASP A 21 20.74 -6.50 -22.42
C ASP A 21 19.91 -6.11 -21.19
N ASN A 22 18.81 -6.83 -20.95
CA ASN A 22 17.88 -6.53 -19.86
C ASN A 22 18.43 -7.08 -18.54
N LYS A 23 19.36 -6.33 -17.96
CA LYS A 23 20.22 -6.77 -16.86
C LYS A 23 19.47 -7.08 -15.55
N ALA A 24 18.26 -6.57 -15.37
CA ALA A 24 17.45 -6.82 -14.19
C ALA A 24 16.42 -7.95 -14.36
N LEU A 25 16.24 -8.51 -15.56
CA LEU A 25 15.26 -9.59 -15.79
C LEU A 25 15.46 -10.80 -14.86
N PRO A 26 16.68 -11.28 -14.60
CA PRO A 26 16.88 -12.38 -13.65
C PRO A 26 16.40 -12.03 -12.23
N MET A 27 16.57 -10.76 -11.80
CA MET A 27 16.13 -10.28 -10.49
C MET A 27 14.60 -10.18 -10.43
N ILE A 28 13.97 -9.63 -11.47
CA ILE A 28 12.51 -9.54 -11.60
C ILE A 28 11.92 -10.96 -11.61
N SER A 29 12.50 -11.88 -12.38
CA SER A 29 12.07 -13.28 -12.47
C SER A 29 12.12 -13.98 -11.11
N LYS A 30 13.18 -13.75 -10.31
CA LYS A 30 13.28 -14.26 -8.94
C LYS A 30 12.13 -13.75 -8.06
N VAL A 31 11.83 -12.45 -8.12
CA VAL A 31 10.73 -11.83 -7.36
C VAL A 31 9.36 -12.40 -7.76
N LEU A 32 9.12 -12.60 -9.06
CA LEU A 32 7.88 -13.21 -9.56
C LEU A 32 7.69 -14.64 -9.06
N ASN A 33 8.76 -15.44 -9.03
CA ASN A 33 8.71 -16.79 -8.46
C ASN A 33 8.31 -16.76 -6.98
N LEU A 34 8.90 -15.86 -6.17
CA LEU A 34 8.52 -15.72 -4.75
C LEU A 34 7.04 -15.37 -4.58
N TYR A 35 6.50 -14.47 -5.41
CA TYR A 35 5.07 -14.20 -5.38
C TYR A 35 4.23 -15.44 -5.72
N LEU A 36 4.59 -16.17 -6.78
CA LEU A 36 3.86 -17.37 -7.22
C LEU A 36 3.96 -18.53 -6.23
N GLU A 37 5.03 -18.59 -5.44
CA GLU A 37 5.21 -19.49 -4.29
C GLU A 37 4.40 -19.06 -3.05
N ASP A 38 3.54 -18.05 -3.18
CA ASP A 38 2.73 -17.46 -2.11
C ASP A 38 3.56 -16.79 -0.99
N LYS A 39 4.76 -16.30 -1.33
CA LYS A 39 5.67 -15.60 -0.40
C LYS A 39 5.72 -14.10 -0.68
N ALA A 40 4.55 -13.45 -0.73
CA ALA A 40 4.43 -12.04 -1.13
C ALA A 40 5.32 -11.07 -0.31
N GLY A 41 5.46 -11.30 0.99
CA GLY A 41 6.35 -10.48 1.84
C GLY A 41 7.83 -10.62 1.49
N GLU A 42 8.30 -11.84 1.20
CA GLU A 42 9.67 -12.08 0.74
C GLU A 42 9.89 -11.49 -0.66
N ALA A 43 8.90 -11.61 -1.54
CA ALA A 43 8.97 -11.04 -2.88
C ALA A 43 9.14 -9.51 -2.83
N GLN A 44 8.39 -8.82 -1.97
CA GLN A 44 8.52 -7.37 -1.77
C GLN A 44 9.89 -6.98 -1.25
N TRP A 45 10.40 -7.71 -0.24
CA TRP A 45 11.72 -7.48 0.32
C TRP A 45 12.83 -7.69 -0.72
N GLU A 46 12.81 -8.82 -1.42
CA GLU A 46 13.75 -9.17 -2.48
C GLU A 46 13.72 -8.14 -3.62
N ALA A 47 12.55 -7.61 -3.97
CA ALA A 47 12.43 -6.56 -4.97
C ALA A 47 13.14 -5.28 -4.52
N MET A 48 12.92 -4.86 -3.27
CA MET A 48 13.54 -3.64 -2.71
C MET A 48 15.06 -3.77 -2.60
N GLU A 49 15.58 -4.91 -2.17
CA GLU A 49 17.04 -5.15 -2.11
C GLU A 49 17.69 -5.12 -3.51
N ASN A 50 16.98 -5.59 -4.53
CA ASN A 50 17.51 -5.67 -5.89
C ASN A 50 17.48 -4.34 -6.64
N ILE A 51 16.77 -3.30 -6.16
CA ILE A 51 16.76 -1.97 -6.80
C ILE A 51 18.18 -1.44 -6.96
N LYS A 52 18.94 -1.36 -5.85
CA LYS A 52 20.30 -0.82 -5.86
C LYS A 52 21.24 -1.67 -6.72
N LYS A 53 21.13 -2.99 -6.62
CA LYS A 53 21.94 -3.94 -7.42
C LYS A 53 21.66 -3.80 -8.92
N ALA A 54 20.40 -3.55 -9.29
CA ALA A 54 20.02 -3.32 -10.68
C ALA A 54 20.56 -1.98 -11.19
N GLU A 55 20.50 -0.92 -10.37
CA GLU A 55 21.10 0.39 -10.70
C GLU A 55 22.61 0.28 -10.93
N GLU A 56 23.33 -0.42 -10.05
CA GLU A 56 24.78 -0.65 -10.15
C GLU A 56 25.15 -1.45 -11.41
N LYS A 57 24.27 -2.34 -11.88
CA LYS A 57 24.47 -3.06 -13.15
C LYS A 57 24.10 -2.22 -14.38
N GLY A 58 23.54 -1.03 -14.20
CA GLY A 58 23.08 -0.18 -15.29
C GLY A 58 21.79 -0.72 -15.94
N ALA A 59 20.85 -1.22 -15.12
CA ALA A 59 19.50 -1.53 -15.56
C ALA A 59 18.76 -0.26 -16.03
N SER A 60 17.84 -0.43 -16.97
CA SER A 60 16.99 0.65 -17.49
C SER A 60 16.08 1.22 -16.40
N LYS A 61 15.61 2.46 -16.60
CA LYS A 61 14.63 3.10 -15.69
C LYS A 61 13.35 2.27 -15.56
N THR A 62 12.93 1.60 -16.63
CA THR A 62 11.74 0.75 -16.67
C THR A 62 11.92 -0.49 -15.79
N GLU A 63 13.09 -1.15 -15.85
CA GLU A 63 13.43 -2.27 -14.97
C GLU A 63 13.45 -1.88 -13.50
N ILE A 64 14.05 -0.74 -13.17
CA ILE A 64 14.04 -0.21 -11.79
C ILE A 64 12.62 0.08 -11.32
N LEU A 65 11.79 0.65 -12.19
CA LEU A 65 10.40 0.94 -11.89
C LEU A 65 9.57 -0.34 -11.65
N LEU A 66 9.86 -1.41 -12.39
CA LEU A 66 9.25 -2.72 -12.16
C LEU A 66 9.62 -3.31 -10.80
N LEU A 67 10.90 -3.27 -10.42
CA LEU A 67 11.34 -3.70 -9.08
C LEU A 67 10.68 -2.87 -7.98
N LYS A 68 10.58 -1.54 -8.16
CA LYS A 68 9.85 -0.67 -7.23
C LYS A 68 8.36 -1.03 -7.12
N TYR A 69 7.71 -1.32 -8.23
CA TYR A 69 6.30 -1.73 -8.25
C TYR A 69 6.09 -3.05 -7.51
N LEU A 70 6.92 -4.05 -7.81
CA LEU A 70 6.92 -5.34 -7.12
C LEU A 70 7.27 -5.21 -5.64
N GLY A 71 8.12 -4.24 -5.27
CA GLY A 71 8.46 -3.87 -3.90
C GLY A 71 7.40 -3.02 -3.18
N ASN A 72 6.27 -2.72 -3.83
CA ASN A 72 5.20 -1.89 -3.30
C ASN A 72 5.64 -0.45 -2.94
N ALA A 73 6.62 0.10 -3.66
CA ALA A 73 7.06 1.47 -3.49
C ALA A 73 5.96 2.46 -3.92
N SER A 74 5.75 3.52 -3.14
CA SER A 74 4.61 4.45 -3.35
C SER A 74 4.68 5.28 -4.63
N ASP A 75 5.87 5.47 -5.18
CA ASP A 75 6.13 6.19 -6.43
C ASP A 75 5.96 5.31 -7.68
N ALA A 76 5.91 3.99 -7.53
CA ALA A 76 5.73 3.04 -8.62
C ALA A 76 4.27 2.61 -8.72
N LYS A 77 3.45 3.44 -9.37
CA LYS A 77 2.05 3.13 -9.70
C LYS A 77 1.97 2.41 -11.04
N GLU A 78 0.92 1.62 -11.24
CA GLU A 78 0.70 0.83 -12.47
C GLU A 78 0.76 1.70 -13.74
N TRP A 79 0.14 2.88 -13.72
CA TRP A 79 0.17 3.82 -14.84
C TRP A 79 1.59 4.33 -15.18
N ASN A 80 2.48 4.46 -14.20
CA ASN A 80 3.87 4.86 -14.44
C ASN A 80 4.60 3.78 -15.25
N ILE A 81 4.26 2.52 -15.02
CA ILE A 81 4.91 1.38 -15.68
C ILE A 81 4.44 1.29 -17.13
N TYR A 82 3.16 1.49 -17.39
CA TYR A 82 2.64 1.57 -18.75
C TYR A 82 3.29 2.70 -19.56
N PHE A 83 3.50 3.88 -18.99
CA PHE A 83 4.26 4.94 -19.68
C PHE A 83 5.74 4.61 -19.85
N ALA A 84 6.36 3.92 -18.90
CA ALA A 84 7.73 3.46 -19.06
C ALA A 84 7.86 2.42 -20.18
N ALA A 85 6.81 1.63 -20.42
CA ALA A 85 6.73 0.64 -21.50
C ALA A 85 6.90 1.28 -22.89
N GLU A 86 6.40 2.49 -23.10
CA GLU A 86 6.55 3.24 -24.36
C GLU A 86 8.03 3.46 -24.72
N LYS A 87 8.90 3.56 -23.70
CA LYS A 87 10.34 3.77 -23.86
C LYS A 87 11.13 2.48 -23.87
N SER A 88 10.52 1.36 -23.49
CA SER A 88 11.17 0.04 -23.44
C SER A 88 10.22 -1.05 -23.93
N PRO A 89 9.90 -1.09 -25.24
CA PRO A 89 8.92 -2.04 -25.80
C PRO A 89 9.28 -3.51 -25.54
N SER A 90 10.57 -3.83 -25.46
CA SER A 90 11.10 -5.16 -25.12
C SER A 90 10.66 -5.66 -23.73
N LEU A 91 10.29 -4.77 -22.82
CA LEU A 91 9.87 -5.10 -21.45
C LEU A 91 8.34 -5.22 -21.29
N VAL A 92 7.55 -4.91 -22.32
CA VAL A 92 6.08 -4.96 -22.27
C VAL A 92 5.54 -6.33 -21.79
N PRO A 93 6.06 -7.49 -22.25
CA PRO A 93 5.62 -8.78 -21.71
C PRO A 93 5.80 -8.83 -20.18
N PHE A 94 6.99 -8.47 -19.69
CA PHE A 94 7.30 -8.54 -18.26
C PHE A 94 6.50 -7.55 -17.42
N ILE A 95 6.15 -6.40 -17.97
CA ILE A 95 5.24 -5.45 -17.34
C ILE A 95 3.89 -6.12 -17.07
N SER A 96 3.29 -6.71 -18.11
CA SER A 96 2.00 -7.39 -17.99
C SER A 96 2.05 -8.54 -16.99
N LEU A 97 3.14 -9.29 -16.98
CA LEU A 97 3.35 -10.37 -16.02
C LEU A 97 3.53 -9.87 -14.57
N CYS A 98 4.28 -8.78 -14.37
CA CYS A 98 4.47 -8.18 -13.05
C CYS A 98 3.16 -7.66 -12.47
N ILE A 99 2.33 -7.03 -13.30
CA ILE A 99 1.00 -6.58 -12.91
C ILE A 99 0.13 -7.77 -12.53
N PHE A 100 0.02 -8.78 -13.41
CA PHE A 100 -0.75 -10.00 -13.14
C PHE A 100 -0.39 -10.64 -11.78
N VAL A 101 0.90 -10.93 -11.57
CA VAL A 101 1.36 -11.63 -10.37
C VAL A 101 1.14 -10.79 -9.11
N ARG A 102 1.42 -9.47 -9.17
CA ARG A 102 1.22 -8.59 -8.02
C ARG A 102 -0.26 -8.42 -7.69
N LYS A 103 -1.14 -8.24 -8.68
CA LYS A 103 -2.59 -8.19 -8.47
C LYS A 103 -3.09 -9.49 -7.85
N ALA A 104 -2.73 -10.63 -8.43
CA ALA A 104 -3.07 -11.94 -7.89
C ALA A 104 -2.60 -12.11 -6.43
N ALA A 105 -1.43 -11.57 -6.06
CA ALA A 105 -0.91 -11.66 -4.69
C ALA A 105 -1.57 -10.69 -3.71
N MET A 106 -1.82 -9.45 -4.13
CA MET A 106 -2.11 -8.32 -3.24
C MET A 106 -3.59 -7.95 -3.20
N GLU A 107 -4.33 -8.19 -4.28
CA GLU A 107 -5.73 -7.83 -4.35
C GLU A 107 -6.59 -8.86 -3.62
N LYS A 108 -7.57 -8.33 -2.89
CA LYS A 108 -8.51 -9.13 -2.11
C LYS A 108 -9.53 -9.80 -3.03
N GLU A 109 -10.19 -8.97 -3.83
CA GLU A 109 -11.12 -9.38 -4.88
C GLU A 109 -10.36 -9.33 -6.18
N LEU A 110 -10.31 -10.46 -6.87
CA LEU A 110 -9.64 -10.58 -8.15
C LEU A 110 -10.66 -10.36 -9.25
N ASP A 111 -10.34 -9.51 -10.21
CA ASP A 111 -11.10 -9.36 -11.44
C ASP A 111 -10.55 -10.34 -12.48
N ALA A 112 -11.34 -11.37 -12.81
CA ALA A 112 -10.96 -12.41 -13.78
C ALA A 112 -10.61 -11.82 -15.15
N LEU A 113 -11.37 -10.82 -15.60
CA LEU A 113 -11.18 -10.20 -16.90
C LEU A 113 -9.87 -9.40 -16.92
N ASP A 114 -9.59 -8.65 -15.87
CA ASP A 114 -8.35 -7.86 -15.75
C ASP A 114 -7.10 -8.75 -15.71
N LEU A 115 -7.15 -9.84 -14.94
CA LEU A 115 -6.07 -10.83 -14.89
C LEU A 115 -5.89 -11.54 -16.24
N GLU A 116 -6.99 -11.90 -16.91
CA GLU A 116 -6.96 -12.49 -18.24
C GLU A 116 -6.33 -11.53 -19.27
N ILE A 117 -6.69 -10.25 -19.24
CA ILE A 117 -6.08 -9.22 -20.09
C ILE A 117 -4.56 -9.16 -19.88
N CYS A 118 -4.10 -9.16 -18.62
CA CYS A 118 -2.67 -9.13 -18.32
C CYS A 118 -1.93 -10.35 -18.90
N VAL A 119 -2.49 -11.56 -18.75
CA VAL A 119 -1.85 -12.79 -19.27
C VAL A 119 -1.90 -12.84 -20.80
N ASN A 120 -3.00 -12.42 -21.41
CA ASN A 120 -3.12 -12.37 -22.87
C ASN A 120 -2.13 -11.37 -23.48
N ASN A 121 -1.94 -10.19 -22.88
CA ASN A 121 -0.93 -9.23 -23.31
C ASN A 121 0.48 -9.82 -23.20
N TYR A 122 0.80 -10.47 -22.07
CA TYR A 122 2.07 -11.18 -21.92
C TYR A 122 2.29 -12.21 -23.05
N LEU A 123 1.32 -13.09 -23.31
CA LEU A 123 1.45 -14.14 -24.32
C LEU A 123 1.53 -13.60 -25.76
N ALA A 124 0.86 -12.48 -26.04
CA ALA A 124 0.94 -11.82 -27.34
C ALA A 124 2.34 -11.24 -27.58
N ASP A 125 2.86 -10.50 -26.60
CA ASP A 125 4.13 -9.78 -26.74
C ASP A 125 5.34 -10.71 -26.55
N ALA A 126 5.24 -11.77 -25.74
CA ALA A 126 6.33 -12.74 -25.53
C ALA A 126 6.67 -13.55 -26.79
N LYS A 127 5.78 -13.60 -27.80
CA LYS A 127 6.11 -14.19 -29.11
C LYS A 127 7.10 -13.33 -29.89
N ALA A 128 7.01 -12.01 -29.73
CA ALA A 128 7.90 -11.03 -30.36
C ALA A 128 9.25 -10.94 -29.65
N PHE A 129 9.27 -11.19 -28.33
CA PHE A 129 10.45 -11.05 -27.50
C PHE A 129 10.93 -12.41 -26.95
N LYS A 130 12.01 -12.95 -27.51
CA LYS A 130 12.61 -14.20 -27.03
C LYS A 130 13.72 -13.94 -26.02
N SER A 131 13.58 -14.52 -24.84
CA SER A 131 14.55 -14.55 -23.74
C SER A 131 14.47 -15.87 -22.99
N LYS A 132 15.49 -16.17 -22.18
CA LYS A 132 15.46 -17.35 -21.29
C LYS A 132 14.26 -17.29 -20.33
N GLU A 133 13.92 -16.11 -19.86
CA GLU A 133 12.80 -15.88 -18.96
C GLU A 133 11.46 -16.14 -19.66
N THR A 134 11.26 -15.69 -20.90
CA THR A 134 10.02 -15.97 -21.64
C THR A 134 9.84 -17.47 -21.90
N ASP A 135 10.93 -18.21 -22.13
CA ASP A 135 10.86 -19.67 -22.30
C ASP A 135 10.38 -20.37 -21.03
N ILE A 136 10.77 -19.86 -19.86
CA ILE A 136 10.32 -20.36 -18.54
C ILE A 136 8.84 -20.02 -18.30
N TRP A 137 8.43 -18.81 -18.66
CA TRP A 137 7.12 -18.27 -18.28
C TRP A 137 6.00 -18.61 -19.27
N ASN A 138 6.28 -18.79 -20.56
CA ASN A 138 5.26 -19.08 -21.58
C ASN A 138 4.38 -20.30 -21.26
N PRO A 139 4.94 -21.48 -20.90
CA PRO A 139 4.11 -22.64 -20.56
C PRO A 139 3.23 -22.39 -19.33
N LYS A 140 3.75 -21.65 -18.33
CA LYS A 140 3.02 -21.31 -17.11
C LYS A 140 1.91 -20.28 -17.40
N ALA A 141 2.17 -19.31 -18.26
CA ALA A 141 1.21 -18.28 -18.62
C ALA A 141 0.00 -18.84 -19.37
N GLU A 142 0.17 -19.84 -20.24
CA GLU A 142 -0.97 -20.54 -20.86
C GLU A 142 -1.86 -21.23 -19.83
N LEU A 143 -1.26 -21.77 -18.76
CA LEU A 143 -2.02 -22.33 -17.64
C LEU A 143 -2.79 -21.24 -16.87
N TRP A 144 -2.15 -20.10 -16.61
CA TRP A 144 -2.77 -18.97 -15.91
C TRP A 144 -3.88 -18.32 -16.71
N LYS A 145 -3.77 -18.31 -18.04
CA LYS A 145 -4.84 -17.86 -18.94
C LYS A 145 -6.07 -18.74 -18.78
N LYS A 146 -5.92 -20.06 -18.80
CA LYS A 146 -7.03 -21.01 -18.56
C LYS A 146 -7.67 -20.78 -17.20
N TRP A 147 -6.86 -20.54 -16.18
CA TRP A 147 -7.33 -20.23 -14.83
C TRP A 147 -8.13 -18.92 -14.79
N ALA A 148 -7.62 -17.83 -15.34
CA ALA A 148 -8.32 -16.54 -15.35
C ALA A 148 -9.63 -16.60 -16.16
N ALA A 149 -9.58 -17.14 -17.38
CA ALA A 149 -10.76 -17.33 -18.25
C ALA A 149 -11.81 -18.29 -17.64
N GLY A 150 -11.36 -19.24 -16.82
CA GLY A 150 -12.21 -20.16 -16.07
C GLY A 150 -12.84 -19.56 -14.82
N ASN A 151 -12.88 -18.22 -14.68
CA ASN A 151 -13.28 -17.50 -13.47
C ASN A 151 -12.54 -17.98 -12.22
N MET A 152 -11.23 -18.21 -12.37
CA MET A 152 -10.31 -18.59 -11.30
C MET A 152 -10.60 -19.94 -10.63
N LYS A 153 -11.34 -20.84 -11.30
CA LYS A 153 -11.51 -22.23 -10.85
C LYS A 153 -10.20 -23.00 -10.90
N TYR A 154 -10.04 -24.03 -10.08
CA TYR A 154 -8.81 -24.81 -10.04
C TYR A 154 -8.46 -25.38 -11.42
N VAL A 155 -7.18 -25.29 -11.76
CA VAL A 155 -6.58 -25.95 -12.92
C VAL A 155 -5.36 -26.71 -12.40
N ASP A 156 -5.17 -27.93 -12.89
CA ASP A 156 -4.05 -28.75 -12.45
C ASP A 156 -2.69 -28.12 -12.80
N GLY A 157 -1.71 -28.25 -11.89
CA GLY A 157 -0.38 -27.66 -12.05
C GLY A 157 -0.27 -26.17 -11.72
N LEU A 158 -1.31 -25.53 -11.17
CA LEU A 158 -1.22 -24.13 -10.74
C LEU A 158 -0.16 -23.94 -9.64
N PRO A 159 0.61 -22.83 -9.68
CA PRO A 159 1.55 -22.52 -8.62
C PRO A 159 0.81 -22.21 -7.30
N PRO A 160 1.50 -22.33 -6.14
CA PRO A 160 0.88 -22.22 -4.81
C PRO A 160 -0.05 -21.02 -4.62
N LEU A 161 0.35 -19.82 -5.05
CA LEU A 161 -0.47 -18.61 -4.95
C LEU A 161 -1.82 -18.77 -5.66
N LEU A 162 -1.80 -19.20 -6.92
CA LEU A 162 -3.00 -19.31 -7.76
C LEU A 162 -3.87 -20.48 -7.34
N ASN A 163 -3.26 -21.60 -6.91
CA ASN A 163 -3.98 -22.73 -6.32
C ASN A 163 -4.74 -22.31 -5.06
N ARG A 164 -4.09 -21.58 -4.14
CA ARG A 164 -4.75 -21.03 -2.94
C ARG A 164 -5.93 -20.12 -3.31
N LYS A 165 -5.74 -19.24 -4.31
CA LYS A 165 -6.82 -18.36 -4.79
C LYS A 165 -7.99 -19.18 -5.37
N SER A 166 -7.70 -20.22 -6.16
CA SER A 166 -8.72 -21.10 -6.73
C SER A 166 -9.59 -21.76 -5.66
N ARG A 167 -8.97 -22.29 -4.60
CA ARG A 167 -9.69 -22.92 -3.48
C ARG A 167 -10.62 -21.93 -2.77
N LYS A 168 -10.22 -20.66 -2.63
CA LYS A 168 -11.10 -19.61 -2.07
C LYS A 168 -12.35 -19.38 -2.94
N PHE A 169 -12.21 -19.44 -4.27
CA PHE A 169 -13.35 -19.33 -5.18
C PHE A 169 -14.26 -20.56 -5.14
N GLU A 170 -13.71 -21.76 -5.07
CA GLU A 170 -14.52 -23.00 -4.96
C GLU A 170 -15.29 -23.08 -3.64
N THR A 171 -14.65 -22.66 -2.55
CA THR A 171 -15.29 -22.58 -1.23
C THR A 171 -16.20 -21.37 -1.06
N SER A 172 -16.28 -20.44 -2.02
CA SER A 172 -17.19 -19.28 -1.93
C SER A 172 -18.68 -19.64 -2.06
N GLY A 173 -19.01 -20.91 -2.34
CA GLY A 173 -20.36 -21.47 -2.10
C GLY A 173 -20.66 -21.80 -0.62
N THR A 174 -19.65 -21.83 0.24
CA THR A 174 -19.75 -22.00 1.70
C THR A 174 -18.63 -21.19 2.37
N ALA A 175 -18.88 -19.90 2.56
CA ALA A 175 -17.93 -18.93 3.12
C ALA A 175 -17.09 -19.54 4.27
N VAL A 176 -15.82 -19.80 3.99
CA VAL A 176 -14.84 -20.19 5.00
C VAL A 176 -14.76 -19.04 5.99
N LYS A 177 -15.33 -19.25 7.18
CA LYS A 177 -15.21 -18.32 8.29
C LYS A 177 -13.72 -18.06 8.55
N PRO A 178 -13.24 -16.80 8.54
CA PRO A 178 -11.87 -16.49 8.88
C PRO A 178 -11.53 -17.10 10.25
N SER A 179 -10.38 -17.78 10.32
CA SER A 179 -9.86 -18.37 11.55
C SER A 179 -9.83 -17.29 12.63
N VAL A 180 -10.71 -17.45 13.62
CA VAL A 180 -10.91 -16.55 14.76
C VAL A 180 -10.70 -15.08 14.39
N ALA A 181 -11.61 -14.51 13.58
CA ALA A 181 -11.66 -13.07 13.43
C ALA A 181 -11.77 -12.46 14.82
N VAL A 182 -10.67 -11.88 15.29
CA VAL A 182 -10.61 -11.18 16.56
C VAL A 182 -11.68 -10.11 16.51
N ASP A 183 -12.74 -10.22 17.30
CA ASP A 183 -13.82 -9.26 17.22
C ASP A 183 -13.39 -7.96 17.92
N PHE A 184 -12.92 -6.97 17.16
CA PHE A 184 -12.53 -5.66 17.71
C PHE A 184 -13.66 -4.98 18.49
N TYR A 185 -14.92 -5.31 18.23
CA TYR A 185 -16.02 -4.77 19.04
C TYR A 185 -15.97 -5.31 20.47
N ASN A 186 -15.55 -6.56 20.62
CA ASN A 186 -15.53 -7.31 21.87
C ASN A 186 -14.14 -7.49 22.48
N MET A 187 -13.08 -7.03 21.82
CA MET A 187 -11.72 -7.06 22.36
C MET A 187 -11.60 -6.16 23.59
N SER A 188 -11.16 -6.73 24.71
CA SER A 188 -10.89 -5.95 25.92
C SER A 188 -9.61 -5.12 25.76
N LEU A 189 -9.55 -3.97 26.42
CA LEU A 189 -8.33 -3.13 26.46
C LEU A 189 -7.14 -3.90 27.05
N SER A 190 -7.38 -4.82 27.99
CA SER A 190 -6.34 -5.65 28.60
C SER A 190 -5.74 -6.62 27.57
N ASP A 191 -6.58 -7.32 26.81
CA ASP A 191 -6.12 -8.25 25.77
C ASP A 191 -5.37 -7.51 24.67
N PHE A 192 -5.87 -6.34 24.29
CA PHE A 192 -5.19 -5.49 23.32
C PHE A 192 -3.80 -5.08 23.83
N LYS A 193 -3.69 -4.55 25.05
CA LYS A 193 -2.40 -4.20 25.67
C LYS A 193 -1.46 -5.40 25.75
N GLN A 194 -1.97 -6.57 26.13
CA GLN A 194 -1.19 -7.80 26.23
C GLN A 194 -0.62 -8.22 24.86
N SER A 195 -1.44 -8.16 23.81
CA SER A 195 -0.99 -8.45 22.44
C SER A 195 0.09 -7.50 21.92
N ARG A 196 0.25 -6.32 22.56
CA ARG A 196 1.22 -5.30 22.17
C ARG A 196 2.57 -5.37 22.88
N LYS A 197 2.74 -6.27 23.84
CA LYS A 197 4.02 -6.48 24.54
C LYS A 197 5.23 -6.67 23.60
N PRO A 198 5.13 -7.41 22.48
CA PRO A 198 6.25 -7.55 21.54
C PRO A 198 6.70 -6.25 20.86
N PHE A 199 5.87 -5.20 20.87
CA PHE A 199 6.12 -3.93 20.17
C PHE A 199 6.46 -2.77 21.12
N SER A 200 6.88 -3.07 22.35
CA SER A 200 7.21 -2.02 23.34
C SER A 200 8.33 -1.07 22.85
N ALA A 201 9.26 -1.60 22.05
CA ALA A 201 10.43 -0.91 21.50
C ALA A 201 10.17 -0.05 20.24
N ARG A 202 8.90 0.19 19.86
CA ARG A 202 8.55 1.05 18.72
C ARG A 202 9.23 2.43 18.82
N PRO A 203 9.88 2.93 17.75
CA PRO A 203 10.41 4.29 17.70
C PRO A 203 9.27 5.31 17.60
N ARG A 204 9.23 6.32 18.47
CA ARG A 204 8.12 7.29 18.59
C ARG A 204 8.61 8.74 18.37
N PRO A 205 8.91 9.17 17.13
CA PRO A 205 9.45 10.49 16.85
C PRO A 205 8.41 11.60 17.07
N ALA A 206 8.71 12.60 17.92
CA ALA A 206 7.74 13.63 18.31
C ALA A 206 7.04 14.34 17.12
N GLY A 207 7.79 14.70 16.08
CA GLY A 207 7.30 15.42 14.91
C GLY A 207 6.71 14.55 13.79
N MET A 208 6.52 13.25 14.03
CA MET A 208 6.04 12.27 13.03
C MET A 208 7.00 12.04 11.86
N ASP A 209 8.28 12.37 12.04
CA ASP A 209 9.35 12.04 11.08
C ASP A 209 9.90 10.65 11.38
N PHE A 210 9.26 9.64 10.80
CA PHE A 210 9.70 8.25 10.91
C PHE A 210 10.89 7.98 9.98
N ASP A 211 12.08 7.85 10.57
CA ASP A 211 13.29 7.48 9.83
C ASP A 211 13.21 6.01 9.35
N PRO A 212 13.26 5.75 8.03
CA PRO A 212 13.20 4.39 7.50
C PRO A 212 14.30 3.48 8.06
N LYS A 213 15.49 4.00 8.36
CA LYS A 213 16.59 3.18 8.91
C LYS A 213 16.30 2.77 10.34
N ALA A 214 15.86 3.70 11.19
CA ALA A 214 15.43 3.41 12.55
C ALA A 214 14.25 2.43 12.59
N LEU A 215 13.28 2.57 11.69
CA LEU A 215 12.16 1.64 11.56
C LEU A 215 12.61 0.24 11.16
N GLN A 216 13.48 0.12 10.15
CA GLN A 216 13.99 -1.18 9.73
C GLN A 216 14.77 -1.85 10.86
N LYS A 217 15.66 -1.12 11.53
CA LYS A 217 16.41 -1.62 12.68
C LYS A 217 15.48 -2.14 13.78
N TYR A 218 14.38 -1.44 14.04
CA TYR A 218 13.36 -1.89 14.98
C TYR A 218 12.65 -3.18 14.50
N ILE A 219 12.18 -3.22 13.25
CA ILE A 219 11.51 -4.41 12.68
C ILE A 219 12.42 -5.63 12.80
N ASP A 220 13.72 -5.47 12.54
CA ASP A 220 14.68 -6.57 12.60
C ASP A 220 14.78 -7.22 13.99
N THR A 221 14.45 -6.48 15.06
CA THR A 221 14.43 -6.98 16.45
C THR A 221 13.21 -7.86 16.78
N LEU A 222 12.18 -7.89 15.94
CA LEU A 222 10.97 -8.67 16.22
C LEU A 222 11.25 -10.18 16.10
N PRO A 223 10.66 -11.02 16.97
CA PRO A 223 11.06 -12.42 17.11
C PRO A 223 10.59 -13.33 15.97
N SER A 224 9.48 -13.00 15.30
CA SER A 224 8.89 -13.82 14.24
C SER A 224 8.78 -13.06 12.93
N LYS A 225 8.83 -13.78 11.81
CA LYS A 225 8.72 -13.23 10.47
C LYS A 225 7.33 -12.63 10.21
N GLU A 226 6.30 -13.24 10.76
CA GLU A 226 4.91 -12.79 10.68
C GLU A 226 4.76 -11.42 11.35
N LEU A 227 5.36 -11.24 12.53
CA LEU A 227 5.40 -9.97 13.24
C LEU A 227 6.17 -8.91 12.44
N LYS A 228 7.30 -9.29 11.83
CA LYS A 228 8.08 -8.39 10.95
C LYS A 228 7.25 -7.89 9.77
N VAL A 229 6.54 -8.80 9.08
CA VAL A 229 5.68 -8.45 7.95
C VAL A 229 4.52 -7.55 8.38
N ALA A 230 3.85 -7.89 9.48
CA ALA A 230 2.75 -7.09 10.03
C ALA A 230 3.22 -5.68 10.42
N GLU A 231 4.37 -5.57 11.06
CA GLU A 231 4.91 -4.29 11.51
C GLU A 231 5.44 -3.44 10.35
N ALA A 232 6.08 -4.04 9.35
CA ALA A 232 6.47 -3.36 8.12
C ALA A 232 5.27 -2.71 7.41
N ARG A 233 4.11 -3.39 7.41
CA ARG A 233 2.85 -2.80 6.90
C ARG A 233 2.43 -1.59 7.72
N ARG A 234 2.44 -1.66 9.06
CA ARG A 234 2.12 -0.51 9.93
C ARG A 234 3.06 0.68 9.68
N CYS A 235 4.36 0.43 9.56
CA CYS A 235 5.35 1.46 9.23
C CYS A 235 5.02 2.18 7.91
N ASN A 236 4.57 1.44 6.90
CA ASN A 236 4.19 2.03 5.61
C ASN A 236 2.98 2.96 5.70
N TYR A 237 2.03 2.70 6.61
CA TYR A 237 0.93 3.64 6.91
C TYR A 237 1.49 4.90 7.58
N LEU A 238 2.32 4.70 8.61
CA LEU A 238 2.81 5.79 9.44
C LEU A 238 3.76 6.74 8.73
N ASN A 239 4.62 6.24 7.83
CA ASN A 239 5.59 7.02 7.06
C ASN A 239 4.97 8.15 6.23
N LYS A 240 3.67 8.10 5.94
CA LYS A 240 2.97 9.11 5.14
C LYS A 240 2.17 10.10 5.99
N THR A 241 2.08 9.89 7.30
CA THR A 241 1.19 10.63 8.22
C THR A 241 1.45 12.14 8.19
N LYS A 242 2.70 12.57 8.39
CA LYS A 242 3.05 14.00 8.44
C LYS A 242 2.72 14.71 7.12
N LYS A 243 3.18 14.15 6.00
CA LYS A 243 2.89 14.65 4.65
C LYS A 243 1.39 14.70 4.37
N TYR A 244 0.65 13.72 4.87
CA TYR A 244 -0.80 13.70 4.73
C TYR A 244 -1.48 14.85 5.49
N ILE A 245 -1.11 15.06 6.76
CA ILE A 245 -1.62 16.17 7.58
C ILE A 245 -1.27 17.53 6.95
N ILE A 246 -0.04 17.70 6.45
CA ILE A 246 0.36 18.91 5.72
C ILE A 246 -0.61 19.20 4.58
N ARG A 247 -0.92 18.20 3.74
CA ARG A 247 -1.86 18.36 2.62
C ARG A 247 -3.28 18.70 3.07
N LEU A 248 -3.72 18.17 4.21
CA LEU A 248 -5.03 18.53 4.78
C LEU A 248 -5.04 20.01 5.19
N LEU A 249 -4.01 20.46 5.90
CA LEU A 249 -3.86 21.84 6.37
C LEU A 249 -3.68 22.84 5.21
N GLU A 250 -2.97 22.46 4.14
CA GLU A 250 -2.81 23.27 2.93
C GLU A 250 -4.14 23.50 2.21
N ARG A 251 -5.01 22.49 2.19
CA ARG A 251 -6.31 22.55 1.50
C ARG A 251 -7.38 23.26 2.32
N SER A 252 -7.39 23.02 3.63
CA SER A 252 -8.37 23.58 4.54
C SER A 252 -7.71 23.91 5.87
N PRO A 253 -7.52 25.20 6.20
CA PRO A 253 -6.91 25.62 7.46
C PRO A 253 -7.64 25.06 8.69
N TYR A 254 -6.90 24.49 9.63
CA TYR A 254 -7.45 24.11 10.93
C TYR A 254 -7.62 25.35 11.80
N THR A 255 -8.82 25.58 12.35
CA THR A 255 -9.11 26.65 13.31
C THR A 255 -9.60 26.05 14.62
N GLY A 256 -8.97 26.41 15.73
CA GLY A 256 -9.33 25.87 17.03
C GLY A 256 -8.25 26.11 18.08
N GLU A 257 -8.17 25.18 19.02
CA GLU A 257 -7.13 25.12 20.03
C GLU A 257 -5.96 24.28 19.51
N ILE A 258 -4.77 24.89 19.36
CA ILE A 258 -3.54 24.20 18.97
C ILE A 258 -2.76 23.82 20.23
N LYS A 259 -2.71 22.52 20.52
CA LYS A 259 -2.02 21.96 21.68
C LYS A 259 -0.52 21.77 21.39
N LEU A 260 0.31 22.48 22.14
CA LEU A 260 1.75 22.29 22.22
C LEU A 260 2.10 21.46 23.46
N LYS A 261 3.29 20.91 23.52
CA LYS A 261 3.73 20.09 24.67
C LYS A 261 3.57 20.78 26.03
N ASN A 262 3.79 22.10 26.08
CA ASN A 262 3.80 22.89 27.31
C ASN A 262 2.81 24.07 27.30
N ALA A 263 1.99 24.21 26.25
CA ALA A 263 1.13 25.37 26.09
C ALA A 263 -0.03 25.07 25.14
N SER A 264 -1.01 25.97 25.12
CA SER A 264 -2.09 25.93 24.15
C SER A 264 -2.24 27.30 23.48
N ILE A 265 -2.54 27.31 22.18
CA ILE A 265 -2.73 28.54 21.41
C ILE A 265 -4.07 28.43 20.69
N LYS A 266 -5.00 29.35 20.98
CA LYS A 266 -6.20 29.51 20.17
C LYS A 266 -5.86 30.25 18.88
N GLY A 267 -6.22 29.70 17.73
CA GLY A 267 -5.92 30.32 16.44
C GLY A 267 -6.22 29.44 15.23
N THR A 268 -5.70 29.87 14.09
CA THR A 268 -5.81 29.16 12.81
C THR A 268 -4.42 28.79 12.29
N VAL A 269 -4.24 27.55 11.87
CA VAL A 269 -3.04 27.12 11.14
C VAL A 269 -3.15 27.65 9.72
N THR A 270 -2.46 28.75 9.42
CA THR A 270 -2.54 29.44 8.13
C THR A 270 -1.55 28.90 7.09
N MET A 271 -0.54 28.16 7.53
CA MET A 271 0.43 27.49 6.66
C MET A 271 1.00 26.28 7.39
N ALA A 272 1.23 25.20 6.65
CA ALA A 272 1.97 24.03 7.12
C ALA A 272 2.94 23.61 6.03
N ASN A 273 4.18 23.29 6.40
CA ASN A 273 5.16 22.63 5.53
C ASN A 273 5.95 21.61 6.34
N GLU A 274 6.95 20.95 5.72
CA GLU A 274 7.74 19.90 6.38
C GLU A 274 8.46 20.35 7.66
N ASN A 275 8.74 21.65 7.82
CA ASN A 275 9.53 22.17 8.93
C ASN A 275 8.67 22.82 10.03
N VAL A 276 7.64 23.58 9.64
CA VAL A 276 6.88 24.43 10.57
C VAL A 276 5.40 24.51 10.25
N LEU A 277 4.63 24.76 11.30
CA LEU A 277 3.26 25.27 11.24
C LEU A 277 3.27 26.76 11.57
N ARG A 278 2.56 27.57 10.79
CA ARG A 278 2.32 28.98 11.07
C ARG A 278 0.92 29.15 11.63
N ILE A 279 0.83 29.71 12.83
CA ILE A 279 -0.42 29.91 13.57
C ILE A 279 -0.72 31.41 13.63
N SER A 280 -1.88 31.81 13.12
CA SER A 280 -2.44 33.15 13.32
C SER A 280 -3.38 33.12 14.51
N ASN A 281 -3.10 33.97 15.51
CA ASN A 281 -4.01 34.22 16.61
C ASN A 281 -4.74 35.51 16.25
N GLY A 282 -6.03 35.45 15.88
CA GLY A 282 -6.78 36.53 15.21
C GLY A 282 -6.74 37.93 15.87
N ASN A 283 -6.23 38.04 17.10
CA ASN A 283 -6.01 39.29 17.82
C ASN A 283 -4.60 39.88 17.67
N SER A 284 -3.66 39.19 17.02
CA SER A 284 -2.27 39.61 16.86
C SER A 284 -1.91 39.71 15.38
N GLN A 285 -1.28 40.81 14.97
CA GLN A 285 -0.68 40.93 13.63
C GLN A 285 0.51 39.98 13.42
N LYS A 286 1.05 39.36 14.48
CA LYS A 286 2.22 38.48 14.39
C LYS A 286 1.80 37.01 14.37
N ASN A 287 2.13 36.33 13.27
CA ASN A 287 2.04 34.89 13.19
C ASN A 287 3.10 34.22 14.08
N LYS A 288 2.73 33.13 14.76
CA LYS A 288 3.67 32.29 15.51
C LYS A 288 4.07 31.08 14.68
N ASN A 289 5.37 30.87 14.49
CA ASN A 289 5.88 29.64 13.90
C ASN A 289 6.09 28.60 15.00
N CYS A 290 5.71 27.36 14.71
CA CYS A 290 5.80 26.21 15.61
C CYS A 290 6.45 25.05 14.84
N LYS A 291 7.42 24.34 15.41
CA LYS A 291 7.93 23.12 14.79
C LYS A 291 6.93 21.99 15.02
N TRP A 292 6.99 20.95 14.19
CA TRP A 292 6.19 19.73 14.40
C TRP A 292 6.50 19.08 15.75
N ASP A 293 7.78 19.03 16.13
CA ASP A 293 8.22 18.49 17.42
C ASP A 293 7.68 19.25 18.64
N ASP A 294 7.18 20.48 18.48
CA ASP A 294 6.62 21.26 19.58
C ASP A 294 5.15 20.89 19.86
N LEU A 295 4.48 20.21 18.93
CA LEU A 295 3.09 19.80 19.08
C LEU A 295 2.95 18.70 20.15
N ALA A 296 1.86 18.78 20.93
CA ALA A 296 1.44 17.66 21.76
C ALA A 296 0.84 16.55 20.88
N PHE A 297 0.90 15.30 21.32
CA PHE A 297 0.38 14.18 20.52
C PHE A 297 -1.12 14.34 20.23
N GLU A 298 -1.84 14.89 21.21
CA GLU A 298 -3.26 15.24 21.16
C GLU A 298 -3.59 16.18 20.00
N GLN A 299 -2.63 17.01 19.55
CA GLN A 299 -2.88 17.89 18.42
C GLN A 299 -3.00 17.14 17.10
N TYR A 300 -2.22 16.06 16.91
CA TYR A 300 -2.38 15.21 15.73
C TYR A 300 -3.76 14.53 15.72
N ILE A 301 -4.23 14.09 16.89
CA ILE A 301 -5.58 13.56 17.07
C ILE A 301 -6.63 14.61 16.73
N ASN A 302 -6.45 15.84 17.19
CA ASN A 302 -7.35 16.95 16.87
C ASN A 302 -7.43 17.21 15.36
N PHE A 303 -6.30 17.19 14.65
CA PHE A 303 -6.28 17.33 13.19
C PHE A 303 -7.07 16.21 12.51
N PHE A 304 -6.77 14.94 12.82
CA PHE A 304 -7.48 13.81 12.22
C PHE A 304 -8.98 13.82 12.52
N ASN A 305 -9.38 14.14 13.76
CA ASN A 305 -10.80 14.25 14.09
C ASN A 305 -11.49 15.35 13.30
N PHE A 306 -10.88 16.53 13.22
CA PHE A 306 -11.45 17.65 12.49
C PHE A 306 -11.71 17.30 11.01
N TYR A 307 -10.67 16.81 10.32
CA TYR A 307 -10.80 16.48 8.89
C TYR A 307 -11.63 15.22 8.63
N GLY A 308 -11.49 14.19 9.46
CA GLY A 308 -12.28 12.96 9.34
C GLY A 308 -13.78 13.21 9.56
N ASN A 309 -14.13 14.04 10.55
CA ASN A 309 -15.52 14.47 10.78
C ASN A 309 -16.05 15.28 9.60
N GLN A 310 -15.31 16.30 9.19
CA GLN A 310 -15.67 17.15 8.07
C GLN A 310 -15.94 16.31 6.80
N ARG A 311 -15.08 15.34 6.50
CA ARG A 311 -15.25 14.45 5.36
C ARG A 311 -16.45 13.51 5.50
N ALA A 312 -16.70 12.98 6.70
CA ALA A 312 -17.87 12.11 6.95
C ALA A 312 -19.21 12.86 6.81
N GLU A 313 -19.21 14.18 7.06
CA GLU A 313 -20.39 15.04 7.04
C GLU A 313 -20.67 15.67 5.67
N ILE A 314 -19.62 15.98 4.88
CA ILE A 314 -19.79 16.60 3.57
C ILE A 314 -20.51 15.65 2.60
N SER A 315 -21.65 16.09 2.10
CA SER A 315 -22.35 15.52 0.95
C SER A 315 -22.34 16.54 -0.20
N GLY A 316 -21.29 16.55 -1.03
CA GLY A 316 -21.24 17.52 -2.14
C GLY A 316 -20.12 17.32 -3.16
N GLY A 317 -20.44 17.66 -4.41
CA GLY A 317 -19.51 18.03 -5.47
C GLY A 317 -19.18 16.96 -6.50
N SER A 318 -18.61 15.83 -6.08
CA SER A 318 -18.05 14.86 -7.01
C SER A 318 -17.88 13.43 -6.46
N VAL A 319 -18.13 13.24 -5.16
CA VAL A 319 -17.88 11.99 -4.44
C VAL A 319 -19.19 11.55 -3.78
N SER A 320 -19.53 10.27 -3.89
CA SER A 320 -20.74 9.73 -3.24
C SER A 320 -20.62 9.81 -1.71
N ARG A 321 -21.75 9.78 -1.00
CA ARG A 321 -21.74 9.80 0.48
C ARG A 321 -21.00 8.58 1.04
N GLU A 322 -21.18 7.42 0.43
CA GLU A 322 -20.53 6.17 0.78
C GLU A 322 -19.03 6.25 0.59
N GLU A 323 -18.58 6.84 -0.52
CA GLU A 323 -17.15 7.04 -0.81
C GLU A 323 -16.53 8.10 0.12
N SER A 324 -17.24 9.18 0.45
CA SER A 324 -16.78 10.16 1.43
C SER A 324 -16.64 9.55 2.83
N LYS A 325 -17.61 8.72 3.25
CA LYS A 325 -17.51 7.94 4.49
C LYS A 325 -16.36 6.94 4.46
N HIS A 326 -16.08 6.32 3.31
CA HIS A 326 -14.94 5.43 3.16
C HIS A 326 -13.61 6.17 3.33
N PHE A 327 -13.43 7.33 2.69
CA PHE A 327 -12.25 8.17 2.88
C PHE A 327 -12.12 8.70 4.32
N ALA A 328 -13.23 8.95 5.02
CA ALA A 328 -13.19 9.30 6.44
C ALA A 328 -12.79 8.08 7.30
N ALA A 329 -13.25 6.88 6.95
CA ALA A 329 -12.85 5.64 7.60
C ALA A 329 -11.34 5.38 7.46
N GLU A 330 -10.75 5.63 6.29
CA GLU A 330 -9.29 5.55 6.08
C GLU A 330 -8.52 6.51 7.01
N ASP A 331 -9.01 7.74 7.18
CA ASP A 331 -8.42 8.72 8.11
C ASP A 331 -8.45 8.22 9.55
N PHE A 332 -9.58 7.67 10.00
CA PHE A 332 -9.71 7.12 11.34
C PHE A 332 -8.91 5.82 11.54
N LEU A 333 -8.74 5.01 10.49
CA LEU A 333 -7.86 3.85 10.54
C LEU A 333 -6.39 4.28 10.69
N LEU A 334 -5.93 5.26 9.91
CA LEU A 334 -4.58 5.80 10.06
C LEU A 334 -4.37 6.38 11.48
N LEU A 335 -5.36 7.11 12.01
CA LEU A 335 -5.32 7.60 13.38
C LEU A 335 -5.26 6.47 14.41
N ALA A 336 -6.02 5.38 14.22
CA ALA A 336 -6.00 4.22 15.10
C ALA A 336 -4.62 3.55 15.13
N VAL A 337 -3.99 3.37 13.96
CA VAL A 337 -2.63 2.84 13.83
C VAL A 337 -1.62 3.76 14.51
N LEU A 338 -1.78 5.08 14.37
CA LEU A 338 -0.93 6.06 15.03
C LEU A 338 -1.08 6.01 16.56
N CYS A 339 -2.31 5.92 17.08
CA CYS A 339 -2.55 5.78 18.51
C CYS A 339 -1.95 4.48 19.07
N ASP A 340 -2.11 3.36 18.35
CA ASP A 340 -1.50 2.07 18.71
C ASP A 340 0.03 2.15 18.77
N TRP A 341 0.62 2.84 17.80
CA TRP A 341 2.07 3.01 17.72
C TRP A 341 2.66 3.77 18.92
N TYR A 342 1.94 4.80 19.38
CA TYR A 342 2.32 5.63 20.53
C TYR A 342 1.83 5.10 21.88
N GLY A 343 1.21 3.92 21.92
CA GLY A 343 0.75 3.29 23.16
C GLY A 343 -0.55 3.87 23.73
N ARG A 344 -1.29 4.66 22.94
CA ARG A 344 -2.61 5.20 23.28
C ARG A 344 -3.70 4.22 22.86
N TYR A 345 -3.70 3.06 23.53
CA TYR A 345 -4.44 1.87 23.13
C TYR A 345 -5.97 2.01 23.22
N ASP A 346 -6.46 2.79 24.17
CA ASP A 346 -7.84 3.19 24.32
C ASP A 346 -8.33 4.00 23.12
N ASP A 347 -7.56 5.01 22.71
CA ASP A 347 -7.86 5.81 21.52
C ASP A 347 -7.72 4.98 20.23
N ALA A 348 -6.75 4.07 20.18
CA ALA A 348 -6.60 3.17 19.03
C ALA A 348 -7.86 2.32 18.80
N ILE A 349 -8.40 1.68 19.85
CA ILE A 349 -9.63 0.88 19.76
C ILE A 349 -10.82 1.78 19.38
N LYS A 350 -10.94 2.96 20.00
CA LYS A 350 -12.00 3.93 19.70
C LYS A 350 -12.03 4.31 18.22
N TYR A 351 -10.88 4.71 17.66
CA TYR A 351 -10.81 5.16 16.27
C TYR A 351 -10.93 4.02 15.27
N LEU A 352 -10.49 2.82 15.65
CA LEU A 352 -10.70 1.62 14.84
C LEU A 352 -12.18 1.28 14.69
N LYS A 353 -12.93 1.26 15.80
CA LYS A 353 -14.38 1.04 15.79
C LYS A 353 -15.06 2.08 14.90
N ARG A 354 -14.68 3.35 15.07
CA ARG A 354 -15.20 4.45 14.25
C ARG A 354 -14.93 4.28 12.75
N ALA A 355 -13.75 3.82 12.37
CA ALA A 355 -13.43 3.54 10.96
C ALA A 355 -14.35 2.45 10.39
N ILE A 356 -14.53 1.35 11.12
CA ILE A 356 -15.39 0.24 10.69
C ILE A 356 -16.86 0.66 10.61
N ASP A 357 -17.34 1.45 11.57
CA ASP A 357 -18.72 1.95 11.60
C ASP A 357 -19.02 2.88 10.41
N LEU A 358 -18.05 3.70 10.00
CA LEU A 358 -18.19 4.58 8.83
C LEU A 358 -18.15 3.80 7.52
N SER A 359 -17.30 2.77 7.43
CA SER A 359 -17.17 1.94 6.23
C SER A 359 -16.84 0.49 6.60
N PRO A 360 -17.86 -0.40 6.65
CA PRO A 360 -17.63 -1.81 6.95
C PRO A 360 -16.67 -2.52 5.99
N LYS A 361 -16.48 -1.98 4.78
CA LYS A 361 -15.51 -2.46 3.79
C LYS A 361 -14.06 -2.41 4.30
N ILE A 362 -13.74 -1.49 5.22
CA ILE A 362 -12.40 -1.34 5.79
C ILE A 362 -12.09 -2.40 6.86
N LYS A 363 -13.08 -3.19 7.29
CA LYS A 363 -12.95 -4.16 8.40
C LYS A 363 -11.79 -5.13 8.19
N ASP A 364 -11.65 -5.68 7.00
CA ASP A 364 -10.58 -6.65 6.70
C ASP A 364 -9.19 -6.00 6.65
N GLU A 365 -9.11 -4.76 6.15
CA GLU A 365 -7.88 -3.97 6.17
C GLU A 365 -7.48 -3.62 7.60
N ALA A 366 -8.43 -3.13 8.40
CA ALA A 366 -8.31 -2.89 9.83
C ALA A 366 -7.79 -4.13 10.58
N TYR A 367 -8.34 -5.31 10.29
CA TYR A 367 -7.83 -6.57 10.84
C TYR A 367 -6.41 -6.87 10.39
N SER A 368 -6.12 -6.72 9.10
CA SER A 368 -4.79 -7.02 8.57
C SER A 368 -3.69 -6.13 9.15
N ILE A 369 -4.04 -4.90 9.55
CA ILE A 369 -3.09 -3.94 10.08
C ILE A 369 -3.05 -4.01 11.60
N ILE A 370 -4.18 -4.12 12.29
CA ILE A 370 -4.23 -4.04 13.76
C ILE A 370 -4.29 -5.42 14.44
N ALA A 371 -4.84 -6.46 13.79
CA ALA A 371 -5.04 -7.79 14.40
C ALA A 371 -4.14 -8.89 13.83
N ALA A 372 -3.12 -8.59 13.02
CA ALA A 372 -2.22 -9.61 12.48
C ALA A 372 -1.36 -10.29 13.58
N PHE A 373 -1.97 -11.16 14.39
CA PHE A 373 -1.39 -12.02 15.42
C PHE A 373 -2.19 -13.32 15.52
#